data_AF-A0A174ETW5-F1
#
_entry.id   AF-A0A174ETW5-F1
#
_cell.length_a   1.000
_cell.length_b   1.000
_cell.length_c   1.000
_cell.angle_alpha   90.00
_cell.angle_beta   90.00
_cell.angle_gamma   90.00
#
_symmetry.space_group_name_H-M   'P 1'
#
loop_
_entity.id
_entity.type
_entity.pdbx_description
1 polymer ?
#
loop_
_entity_poly.entity_id
_entity_poly.type
_entity_poly.pdbx_seq_one_letter_code
_entity_poly.pdbx_strand_id
1 'polypeptide(L)'
;MDNNILASNYGLQQIEKIIKLGVKVDFNQGLDARLITDEIARLLARVKWIKRIRFGCDTPGQIAEVERASALIDKYGYKGEYFLYCILMDFKESFARVNYWKSKSRRFLPHCQPFRDLNNPHQIIPQWQKDMAHWADRKEIYMSCDFKDFSPRKGFLCKEYFKML
;
A
#
# COMPACT_ATOMS: atom_id res chain seq x y z
N MET A 1 0.49 -18.81 -12.82
CA MET A 1 0.50 -17.52 -13.53
C MET A 1 0.46 -16.46 -12.44
N ASP A 2 1.51 -15.64 -12.34
CA ASP A 2 1.50 -14.50 -11.42
C ASP A 2 0.31 -13.61 -11.77
N ASN A 3 -0.46 -13.17 -10.78
CA ASN A 3 -1.64 -12.34 -11.04
C ASN A 3 -1.25 -10.93 -11.49
N ASN A 4 0.04 -10.57 -11.39
CA ASN A 4 0.54 -9.26 -11.76
C ASN A 4 0.48 -8.99 -13.27
N ILE A 5 -0.26 -7.94 -13.66
CA ILE A 5 -0.33 -7.50 -15.07
C ILE A 5 1.05 -7.13 -15.65
N LEU A 6 2.00 -6.73 -14.81
CA LEU A 6 3.34 -6.35 -15.25
C LEU A 6 4.25 -7.54 -15.55
N ALA A 7 3.87 -8.75 -15.13
CA ALA A 7 4.70 -9.95 -15.28
C ALA A 7 4.61 -10.60 -16.67
N SER A 8 3.88 -10.00 -17.62
CA SER A 8 3.75 -10.54 -18.98
C SER A 8 3.70 -9.46 -20.06
N ASN A 9 4.29 -9.76 -21.22
CA ASN A 9 4.23 -8.89 -22.39
C ASN A 9 2.79 -8.61 -22.83
N TYR A 10 1.91 -9.62 -22.74
CA TYR A 10 0.49 -9.46 -23.04
C TYR A 10 -0.17 -8.44 -22.11
N GLY A 11 0.17 -8.45 -20.82
CA GLY A 11 -0.33 -7.48 -19.85
C GLY A 11 0.11 -6.05 -20.18
N LEU A 12 1.37 -5.85 -20.57
CA LEU A 12 1.86 -4.53 -21.02
C LEU A 12 1.11 -4.04 -22.28
N GLN A 13 0.86 -4.93 -23.25
CA GLN A 13 0.04 -4.60 -24.43
C GLN A 13 -1.40 -4.21 -24.05
N GLN A 14 -1.99 -4.83 -23.01
CA GLN A 14 -3.31 -4.40 -22.53
C GLN A 14 -3.27 -3.01 -21.89
N ILE A 15 -2.18 -2.64 -21.18
CA ILE A 15 -2.00 -1.29 -20.66
C ILE A 15 -1.92 -0.27 -21.80
N GLU A 16 -1.16 -0.56 -22.86
CA GLU A 16 -1.10 0.28 -24.06
C GLU A 16 -2.46 0.45 -24.72
N LYS A 17 -3.22 -0.65 -24.84
CA LYS A 17 -4.59 -0.62 -25.38
C LYS A 17 -5.51 0.26 -24.53
N ILE A 18 -5.43 0.17 -23.20
CA ILE A 18 -6.19 1.04 -22.26
C ILE A 18 -5.85 2.51 -22.51
N ILE A 19 -4.56 2.84 -22.65
CA ILE A 19 -4.10 4.20 -22.93
C ILE A 19 -4.67 4.69 -24.27
N LYS A 20 -4.61 3.87 -25.33
CA LYS A 20 -5.13 4.19 -26.67
C LYS A 20 -6.64 4.42 -26.66
N LEU A 21 -7.39 3.60 -25.93
CA LEU A 21 -8.84 3.75 -25.78
C LEU A 21 -9.21 4.96 -24.90
N GLY A 22 -8.28 5.48 -24.10
CA GLY A 22 -8.49 6.66 -23.26
C GLY A 22 -9.52 6.47 -22.15
N VAL A 23 -9.80 5.21 -21.78
CA VAL A 23 -10.75 4.82 -20.73
C VAL A 23 -10.14 4.99 -19.33
N LYS A 24 -11.00 5.25 -18.34
CA LYS A 24 -10.57 5.29 -16.94
C LYS A 24 -10.59 3.88 -16.36
N VAL A 25 -9.52 3.48 -15.67
CA VAL A 25 -9.39 2.15 -15.08
C VAL A 25 -8.93 2.19 -13.63
N ASP A 26 -9.21 1.11 -12.90
CA ASP A 26 -8.60 0.78 -11.61
C ASP A 26 -8.04 -0.63 -11.70
N PHE A 27 -6.74 -0.77 -11.46
CA PHE A 27 -6.14 -2.08 -11.27
C PHE A 27 -6.31 -2.41 -9.80
N ASN A 28 -7.36 -3.18 -9.48
CA ASN A 28 -7.69 -3.51 -8.09
C ASN A 28 -6.66 -4.46 -7.44
N GLN A 29 -5.73 -5.00 -8.23
CA GLN A 29 -4.57 -5.74 -7.75
C GLN A 29 -3.43 -4.81 -7.30
N GLY A 30 -2.60 -5.25 -6.35
CA GLY A 30 -1.33 -4.61 -6.04
C GLY A 30 -0.29 -4.92 -7.12
N LEU A 31 0.21 -3.89 -7.80
CA LEU A 31 1.33 -4.03 -8.73
C LEU A 31 2.61 -4.40 -7.97
N ASP A 32 3.50 -5.13 -8.62
CA ASP A 32 4.81 -5.46 -8.06
C ASP A 32 5.77 -4.32 -8.40
N ALA A 33 6.15 -3.56 -7.38
CA ALA A 33 7.04 -2.42 -7.53
C ALA A 33 8.41 -2.81 -8.12
N ARG A 34 8.87 -4.05 -7.90
CA ARG A 34 10.14 -4.56 -8.42
C ARG A 34 10.17 -4.56 -9.95
N LEU A 35 9.02 -4.81 -10.58
CA LEU A 35 8.89 -4.87 -12.03
C LEU A 35 8.83 -3.49 -12.71
N ILE A 36 8.75 -2.40 -11.94
CA ILE A 36 8.62 -1.05 -12.50
C ILE A 36 9.96 -0.60 -13.09
N THR A 37 10.11 -0.74 -14.40
CA THR A 37 11.18 -0.11 -15.19
C THR A 37 10.81 1.32 -15.58
N ASP A 38 11.75 2.09 -16.14
CA ASP A 38 11.46 3.44 -16.67
C ASP A 38 10.39 3.41 -17.79
N GLU A 39 10.37 2.37 -18.62
CA GLU A 39 9.36 2.16 -19.66
C GLU A 39 7.97 1.88 -19.07
N ILE A 40 7.88 0.96 -18.10
CA ILE A 40 6.62 0.64 -17.43
C ILE A 40 6.11 1.86 -16.65
N ALA A 41 7.00 2.61 -16.00
CA ALA A 41 6.64 3.84 -15.31
C ALA A 41 6.01 4.87 -16.25
N ARG A 42 6.56 5.02 -17.47
CA ARG A 42 6.00 5.87 -18.51
C ARG A 42 4.61 5.42 -18.96
N LEU A 43 4.36 4.11 -19.07
CA LEU A 43 3.03 3.57 -19.36
C LEU A 43 2.05 3.90 -18.23
N LEU A 44 2.39 3.58 -16.98
CA LEU A 44 1.50 3.80 -15.84
C LEU A 44 1.17 5.29 -15.61
N ALA A 45 2.11 6.20 -15.87
CA ALA A 45 1.86 7.65 -15.78
C ALA A 45 0.85 8.16 -16.82
N ARG A 46 0.69 7.46 -17.96
CA ARG A 46 -0.24 7.81 -19.04
C ARG A 46 -1.63 7.21 -18.86
N VAL A 47 -1.78 6.18 -18.01
CA VAL A 47 -3.08 5.57 -17.72
C VAL A 47 -3.98 6.59 -17.02
N LYS A 48 -5.25 6.67 -17.44
CA LYS A 48 -6.25 7.46 -16.72
C LYS A 48 -6.78 6.66 -15.54
N TRP A 49 -6.18 6.85 -14.37
CA TRP A 49 -6.61 6.18 -13.15
C TRP A 49 -7.95 6.72 -12.65
N ILE A 50 -8.85 5.84 -12.21
CA ILE A 50 -10.08 6.23 -11.50
C ILE A 50 -9.73 6.97 -10.20
N LYS A 51 -8.69 6.49 -9.49
CA LYS A 51 -8.26 7.12 -8.23
C LYS A 51 -6.75 7.07 -7.99
N ARG A 52 -6.14 5.89 -8.12
CA ARG A 52 -4.80 5.63 -7.56
C ARG A 52 -4.10 4.47 -8.25
N ILE A 53 -2.78 4.42 -8.13
CA ILE A 53 -1.97 3.24 -8.43
C ILE A 53 -1.82 2.41 -7.16
N ARG A 54 -1.88 1.09 -7.26
CA ARG A 54 -1.80 0.18 -6.10
C ARG A 54 -0.53 -0.65 -6.15
N PHE A 55 0.18 -0.78 -5.03
CA PHE A 55 1.37 -1.62 -4.89
C PHE A 55 1.23 -2.57 -3.71
N GLY A 56 1.90 -3.73 -3.79
CA GLY A 56 2.19 -4.55 -2.61
C GLY A 56 3.38 -3.96 -1.83
N CYS A 57 3.27 -3.88 -0.50
CA CYS A 57 4.31 -3.35 0.39
C CYS A 57 4.21 -4.07 1.76
N ASP A 58 4.39 -5.38 1.74
CA ASP A 58 4.23 -6.27 2.90
C ASP A 58 5.50 -6.44 3.74
N THR A 59 6.66 -6.15 3.15
CA THR A 59 7.98 -6.34 3.77
C THR A 59 8.78 -5.04 3.80
N PRO A 60 9.76 -4.90 4.72
CA PRO A 60 10.64 -3.73 4.77
C PRO A 60 11.38 -3.46 3.44
N GLY A 61 11.83 -4.53 2.76
CA GLY A 61 12.53 -4.39 1.48
C GLY A 61 11.67 -3.77 0.37
N GLN A 62 10.35 -3.97 0.42
CA GLN A 62 9.44 -3.36 -0.54
C GLN A 62 9.25 -1.85 -0.36
N ILE A 63 9.71 -1.27 0.77
CA ILE A 63 9.72 0.19 0.93
C ILE A 63 10.58 0.83 -0.17
N ALA A 64 11.82 0.38 -0.30
CA ALA A 64 12.76 0.90 -1.29
C ALA A 64 12.25 0.69 -2.73
N GLU A 65 11.62 -0.46 -3.01
CA GLU A 65 11.05 -0.74 -4.32
C GLU A 65 9.88 0.19 -4.67
N VAL A 66 8.96 0.42 -3.72
CA VAL A 66 7.84 1.34 -3.92
C VAL A 66 8.33 2.78 -4.06
N GLU A 67 9.34 3.20 -3.30
CA GLU A 67 9.96 4.52 -3.47
C GLU A 67 10.56 4.70 -4.85
N ARG A 68 11.36 3.74 -5.32
CA ARG A 68 11.96 3.75 -6.65
C ARG A 68 10.88 3.79 -7.74
N ALA A 69 9.88 2.92 -7.64
CA ALA A 69 8.77 2.85 -8.58
C ALA A 69 7.98 4.15 -8.65
N SER A 70 7.58 4.70 -7.50
CA SER A 70 6.82 5.95 -7.43
C SER A 70 7.62 7.15 -7.94
N ALA A 71 8.93 7.22 -7.67
CA ALA A 71 9.79 8.27 -8.22
C ALA A 71 9.87 8.22 -9.75
N LEU A 72 10.02 7.01 -10.33
CA LEU A 72 10.01 6.84 -11.79
C LEU A 72 8.68 7.24 -12.42
N ILE A 73 7.55 6.87 -11.80
CA ILE A 73 6.22 7.20 -12.30
C ILE A 73 5.95 8.72 -12.17
N ASP A 74 6.38 9.34 -11.06
CA ASP A 74 6.27 10.77 -10.81
C ASP A 74 7.11 11.60 -11.80
N LYS A 75 8.29 11.11 -12.20
CA LYS A 75 9.13 11.70 -13.26
C LYS A 75 8.38 11.86 -14.57
N TYR A 76 7.41 10.99 -14.86
CA TYR A 76 6.55 11.05 -16.05
C TYR A 76 5.24 11.82 -15.84
N GLY A 77 5.13 12.56 -14.73
CA GLY A 77 4.05 13.53 -14.51
C GLY A 77 2.84 12.99 -13.75
N TYR A 78 2.89 11.77 -13.20
CA TYR A 78 1.82 11.29 -12.32
C TYR A 78 1.78 12.11 -11.02
N LYS A 79 0.59 12.58 -10.66
CA LYS A 79 0.33 13.36 -9.42
C LYS A 79 -0.72 12.72 -8.51
N GLY A 80 -1.22 11.54 -8.87
CA GLY A 80 -2.26 10.82 -8.12
C GLY A 80 -1.73 10.07 -6.90
N GLU A 81 -2.62 9.39 -6.19
CA GLU A 81 -2.28 8.66 -4.97
C GLU A 81 -1.65 7.29 -5.25
N TYR A 82 -0.81 6.83 -4.32
CA TYR A 82 -0.29 5.47 -4.26
C TYR A 82 -0.93 4.75 -3.08
N PHE A 83 -1.56 3.61 -3.34
CA PHE A 83 -2.19 2.76 -2.33
C PHE A 83 -1.34 1.54 -2.08
N LEU A 84 -1.01 1.29 -0.83
CA LEU A 84 0.00 0.30 -0.49
C LEU A 84 -0.67 -0.80 0.34
N TYR A 85 -0.84 -1.99 -0.23
CA TYR A 85 -1.28 -3.14 0.55
C TYR A 85 -0.17 -3.54 1.52
N CYS A 86 -0.54 -3.75 2.78
CA CYS A 86 0.39 -3.97 3.88
C CYS A 86 -0.15 -5.06 4.81
N ILE A 87 0.36 -6.28 4.71
CA ILE A 87 0.06 -7.32 5.70
C ILE A 87 0.79 -6.99 7.02
N LEU A 88 0.08 -7.13 8.14
CA LEU A 88 0.59 -6.90 9.48
C LEU A 88 0.98 -8.23 10.12
N MET A 89 2.27 -8.42 10.44
CA MET A 89 2.78 -9.68 11.02
C MET A 89 3.49 -9.45 12.36
N ASP A 90 4.51 -8.59 12.37
CA ASP A 90 5.24 -8.17 13.57
C ASP A 90 4.89 -6.71 13.91
N PHE A 91 4.68 -6.41 15.20
CA PHE A 91 4.25 -5.07 15.59
C PHE A 91 5.29 -3.99 15.28
N LYS A 92 6.56 -4.21 15.65
CA LYS A 92 7.62 -3.18 15.54
C LYS A 92 7.90 -2.89 14.06
N GLU A 93 8.05 -3.95 13.27
CA GLU A 93 8.22 -3.86 11.82
C GLU A 93 7.04 -3.17 11.15
N SER A 94 5.82 -3.65 11.41
CA SER A 94 4.64 -3.16 10.71
C SER A 94 4.34 -1.71 11.10
N PHE A 95 4.52 -1.33 12.37
CA PHE A 95 4.44 0.05 12.80
C PHE A 95 5.46 0.93 12.06
N ALA A 96 6.72 0.50 11.96
CA ALA A 96 7.77 1.27 11.29
C ALA A 96 7.47 1.45 9.79
N ARG A 97 7.13 0.36 9.09
CA ARG A 97 6.80 0.38 7.66
C ARG A 97 5.57 1.23 7.34
N VAL A 98 4.51 1.13 8.14
CA VAL A 98 3.31 1.93 7.92
C VAL A 98 3.61 3.41 8.16
N ASN A 99 4.28 3.77 9.27
CA ASN A 99 4.59 5.18 9.56
C ASN A 99 5.58 5.81 8.61
N TYR A 100 6.48 5.02 8.01
CA TYR A 100 7.43 5.51 7.01
C TYR A 100 6.72 6.36 5.94
N TRP A 101 5.61 5.86 5.40
CA TRP A 101 4.86 6.51 4.33
C TRP A 101 4.17 7.81 4.76
N LYS A 102 3.80 7.92 6.04
CA LYS A 102 3.22 9.15 6.63
C LYS A 102 4.18 10.32 6.48
N SER A 103 5.47 10.07 6.74
CA SER A 103 6.53 11.08 6.63
C SER A 103 6.91 11.40 5.19
N LYS A 104 6.69 10.46 4.24
CA LYS A 104 7.14 10.60 2.86
C LYS A 104 6.29 11.59 2.05
N SER A 105 4.98 11.39 2.04
CA SER A 105 4.03 12.27 1.34
C SER A 105 2.59 11.85 1.63
N ARG A 106 1.66 12.82 1.66
CA ARG A 106 0.22 12.57 1.79
C ARG A 106 -0.39 11.77 0.62
N ARG A 107 0.36 11.55 -0.45
CA ARG A 107 -0.02 10.74 -1.61
C ARG A 107 0.11 9.23 -1.34
N PHE A 108 0.90 8.81 -0.36
CA PHE A 108 1.03 7.40 0.01
C PHE A 108 0.00 7.02 1.07
N LEU A 109 -0.81 6.02 0.75
CA LEU A 109 -1.94 5.56 1.55
C LEU A 109 -1.75 4.07 1.85
N PRO A 110 -1.12 3.73 2.98
CA PRO A 110 -1.09 2.36 3.46
C PRO A 110 -2.50 1.82 3.66
N HIS A 111 -2.69 0.56 3.32
CA HIS A 111 -3.88 -0.21 3.56
C HIS A 111 -3.50 -1.51 4.24
N CYS A 112 -3.73 -1.54 5.54
CA CYS A 112 -3.21 -2.56 6.41
C CYS A 112 -4.20 -3.69 6.59
N GLN A 113 -3.72 -4.92 6.42
CA GLN A 113 -4.53 -6.13 6.57
C GLN A 113 -3.94 -6.98 7.69
N PRO A 114 -4.75 -7.35 8.71
CA PRO A 114 -4.30 -8.33 9.70
C PRO A 114 -3.91 -9.64 9.01
N PHE A 115 -2.77 -10.21 9.39
CA PHE A 115 -2.30 -11.47 8.83
C PHE A 115 -3.30 -12.60 9.09
N ARG A 116 -3.56 -13.39 8.04
CA ARG A 116 -4.42 -14.58 8.09
C ARG A 116 -3.59 -15.81 7.81
N ASP A 117 -3.52 -16.71 8.79
CA ASP A 117 -2.89 -18.01 8.62
C ASP A 117 -3.83 -18.94 7.85
N LEU A 118 -3.39 -19.36 6.66
CA LEU A 118 -4.14 -20.26 5.79
C LEU A 118 -4.34 -21.65 6.40
N ASN A 119 -3.48 -22.06 7.33
CA ASN A 119 -3.56 -23.36 8.00
C ASN A 119 -4.34 -23.30 9.32
N ASN A 120 -4.77 -22.11 9.76
CA ASN A 120 -5.51 -21.93 10.99
C ASN A 120 -6.76 -21.06 10.77
N PRO A 121 -7.90 -21.65 10.36
CA PRO A 121 -9.14 -20.90 10.11
C PRO A 121 -9.72 -20.25 11.37
N HIS A 122 -9.30 -20.68 12.56
CA HIS A 122 -9.74 -20.15 13.86
C HIS A 122 -8.71 -19.22 14.52
N GLN A 123 -7.72 -18.74 13.75
CA GLN A 123 -6.70 -17.82 14.25
C GLN A 123 -7.33 -16.62 14.95
N ILE A 124 -6.97 -16.43 16.22
CA ILE A 124 -7.31 -15.22 16.96
C ILE A 124 -6.37 -14.11 16.48
N ILE A 125 -6.93 -13.15 15.76
CA ILE A 125 -6.18 -12.00 15.27
C ILE A 125 -5.78 -11.09 16.44
N PRO A 126 -4.48 -10.80 16.62
CA PRO A 126 -4.01 -9.87 17.63
C PRO A 126 -4.72 -8.51 17.52
N GLN A 127 -5.17 -7.97 18.65
CA GLN A 127 -5.97 -6.75 18.65
C GLN A 127 -5.20 -5.54 18.08
N TRP A 128 -3.88 -5.50 18.27
CA TRP A 128 -3.03 -4.45 17.70
C TRP A 128 -3.10 -4.40 16.16
N GLN A 129 -3.26 -5.55 15.49
CA GLN A 129 -3.37 -5.59 14.03
C GLN A 129 -4.67 -4.95 13.55
N LYS A 130 -5.79 -5.25 14.23
CA LYS A 130 -7.08 -4.64 13.94
C LYS A 130 -7.06 -3.14 14.18
N ASP A 131 -6.43 -2.70 15.27
CA ASP A 131 -6.36 -1.29 15.63
C ASP A 131 -5.44 -0.50 14.69
N MET A 132 -4.31 -1.08 14.27
CA MET A 132 -3.40 -0.47 13.29
C MET A 132 -4.06 -0.38 11.91
N ALA A 133 -4.80 -1.41 11.49
CA ALA A 133 -5.61 -1.33 10.28
C ALA A 133 -6.68 -0.25 10.36
N HIS A 134 -7.40 -0.17 11.48
CA HIS A 134 -8.43 0.84 11.70
C HIS A 134 -7.90 2.28 11.67
N TRP A 135 -6.67 2.47 12.13
CA TRP A 135 -5.96 3.75 12.10
C TRP A 135 -5.46 4.08 10.69
N ALA A 136 -4.75 3.16 10.04
CA ALA A 136 -4.08 3.40 8.75
C ALA A 136 -5.06 3.50 7.56
N ASP A 137 -6.11 2.69 7.55
CA ASP A 137 -7.02 2.57 6.39
C ASP A 137 -7.96 3.77 6.22
N ARG A 138 -8.08 4.60 7.27
CA ARG A 138 -8.88 5.82 7.26
C ARG A 138 -7.95 7.01 7.16
N LYS A 139 -7.87 7.56 5.94
CA LYS A 139 -6.96 8.67 5.60
C LYS A 139 -7.10 9.84 6.57
N GLU A 140 -8.31 10.17 6.99
CA GLU A 140 -8.60 11.23 7.94
C GLU A 140 -7.90 11.02 9.28
N ILE A 141 -7.88 9.79 9.81
CA ILE A 141 -7.30 9.44 11.10
C ILE A 141 -5.79 9.24 11.00
N TYR A 142 -5.36 8.48 9.98
CA TYR A 142 -3.96 8.24 9.70
C TYR A 142 -3.17 9.56 9.57
N MET A 143 -3.80 10.57 8.97
CA MET A 143 -3.22 11.90 8.80
C MET A 143 -3.39 12.82 10.00
N SER A 144 -4.38 12.60 10.88
CA SER A 144 -4.67 13.52 11.99
C SER A 144 -3.92 13.21 13.28
N CYS A 145 -3.57 11.95 13.54
CA CYS A 145 -2.89 11.57 14.77
C CYS A 145 -1.86 10.46 14.54
N ASP A 146 -0.90 10.36 15.46
CA ASP A 146 0.02 9.23 15.49
C ASP A 146 -0.67 8.01 16.07
N PHE A 147 -0.19 6.82 15.67
CA PHE A 147 -0.79 5.58 16.15
C PHE A 147 -0.71 5.47 17.67
N LYS A 148 0.33 6.01 18.32
CA LYS A 148 0.45 6.01 19.79
C LYS A 148 -0.73 6.73 20.48
N ASP A 149 -1.24 7.78 19.85
CA ASP A 149 -2.31 8.63 20.38
C ASP A 149 -3.70 8.20 19.88
N PHE A 150 -3.75 7.20 19.01
CA PHE A 150 -5.01 6.67 18.52
C PHE A 150 -5.76 5.90 19.62
N SER A 151 -7.04 6.22 19.80
CA SER A 151 -7.94 5.58 20.75
C SER A 151 -9.05 4.82 20.01
N PRO A 152 -8.85 3.53 19.66
CA PRO A 152 -9.87 2.74 18.99
C PRO A 152 -11.03 2.34 19.90
N ARG A 153 -10.83 2.42 21.23
CA ARG A 153 -11.78 1.99 22.27
C ARG A 153 -11.71 2.96 23.45
N LYS A 154 -12.85 3.17 24.12
CA LYS A 154 -12.95 4.05 25.30
C LYS A 154 -11.94 3.63 26.36
N GLY A 155 -11.13 4.59 26.83
CA GLY A 155 -10.14 4.38 27.88
C GLY A 155 -8.86 3.64 27.43
N PHE A 156 -8.68 3.38 26.13
CA PHE A 156 -7.50 2.73 25.59
C PHE A 156 -6.77 3.62 24.60
N LEU A 157 -5.45 3.74 24.74
CA LEU A 157 -4.56 4.37 23.76
C LEU A 157 -3.61 3.33 23.20
N CYS A 158 -3.38 3.37 21.90
CA CYS A 158 -2.51 2.42 21.23
C CYS A 158 -1.03 2.51 21.66
N LYS A 159 -0.61 3.57 22.38
CA LYS A 159 0.69 3.62 23.08
C LYS A 159 0.93 2.45 24.03
N GLU A 160 -0.13 1.83 24.56
CA GLU A 160 -0.01 0.68 25.46
C GLU A 160 0.63 -0.53 24.76
N TYR A 161 0.45 -0.69 23.45
CA TYR A 161 1.09 -1.76 22.68
C TYR A 161 2.62 -1.67 22.67
N PHE A 162 3.18 -0.47 22.85
CA PHE A 162 4.63 -0.25 22.86
C PHE A 162 5.28 -0.61 24.20
N LYS A 163 4.48 -0.78 25.27
CA LYS A 163 4.97 -1.16 26.60
C LYS A 163 5.01 -2.68 26.79
N MET A 164 4.28 -3.42 25.94
CA MET A 164 4.13 -4.89 26.02
C MET A 164 5.19 -5.64 25.20
N LEU A 165 6.21 -4.95 24.70
CA LEU A 165 7.21 -5.40 23.72
C LEU A 165 8.63 -5.04 24.14
#